data_AF-A0A8T4LMB0-F1
#
_entry.id   AF-A0A8T4LMB0-F1
#
_cell.length_a   1.000
_cell.length_b   1.000
_cell.length_c   1.000
_cell.angle_alpha   90.00
_cell.angle_beta   90.00
_cell.angle_gamma   90.00
#
_symmetry.space_group_name_H-M   'P 1'
#
loop_
_entity.id
_entity.type
_entity.pdbx_description
1 polymer ?
#
loop_
_entity_poly.entity_id
_entity_poly.type
_entity_poly.pdbx_seq_one_letter_code
_entity_poly.pdbx_strand_id
1 'polypeptide(L)'
;NVKAKLHPNKERTRLINVTKTLYIPKNDLEKYKNTEVRLMHLYNLNLKTNAEFTSEENKNVQKIQWLPSNNIKTEVLMPNGQIVKGLGELHLKKLKLGKTIQFERFGFVTLDKKETNKLTFAFLHA
;
A
#
# COMPACT_ATOMS: atom_id res chain seq x y z
N ASN A 1 10.13 -5.83 10.93
CA ASN A 1 8.89 -6.40 10.36
C ASN A 1 7.70 -5.89 11.14
N VAL A 2 6.57 -5.62 10.48
CA VAL A 2 5.33 -5.18 11.13
C VAL A 2 4.19 -6.16 10.82
N LYS A 3 3.33 -6.42 11.81
CA LYS A 3 2.12 -7.23 11.63
C LYS A 3 0.94 -6.30 11.35
N ALA A 4 0.29 -6.48 10.22
CA ALA A 4 -0.91 -5.72 9.84
C ALA A 4 -2.09 -6.67 9.63
N LYS A 5 -3.30 -6.28 10.04
CA LYS A 5 -4.50 -7.10 9.78
C LYS A 5 -4.77 -7.19 8.26
N LEU A 6 -5.19 -8.35 7.79
CA LEU A 6 -5.67 -8.55 6.41
C LEU A 6 -7.11 -8.07 6.23
N HIS A 7 -7.87 -8.01 7.32
CA HIS A 7 -9.24 -7.56 7.34
C HIS A 7 -9.50 -6.85 8.68
N PRO A 8 -10.16 -5.68 8.71
CA PRO A 8 -10.34 -4.91 9.94
C PRO A 8 -10.95 -5.72 11.10
N ASN A 9 -11.98 -6.51 10.78
CA ASN A 9 -12.74 -7.30 11.75
C ASN A 9 -12.29 -8.77 11.89
N LYS A 10 -11.15 -9.19 11.33
CA LYS A 10 -10.66 -10.58 11.46
C LYS A 10 -9.25 -10.61 12.01
N GLU A 11 -8.94 -11.66 12.76
CA GLU A 11 -7.62 -11.87 13.39
C GLU A 11 -6.51 -12.29 12.41
N ARG A 12 -6.83 -12.50 11.14
CA ARG A 12 -5.81 -12.86 10.15
C ARG A 12 -4.88 -11.68 9.89
N THR A 13 -3.58 -11.88 10.05
CA THR A 13 -2.55 -10.87 9.81
C THR A 13 -1.64 -11.21 8.64
N ARG A 14 -1.02 -10.19 8.05
CA ARG A 14 0.13 -10.28 7.15
C ARG A 14 1.36 -9.69 7.82
N LEU A 15 2.52 -10.21 7.46
CA LEU A 15 3.81 -9.66 7.86
C LEU A 15 4.34 -8.77 6.73
N ILE A 16 4.68 -7.52 7.04
CA ILE A 16 5.33 -6.59 6.13
C ILE A 16 6.77 -6.40 6.58
N ASN A 17 7.71 -6.68 5.68
CA ASN A 17 9.14 -6.53 5.94
C ASN A 17 9.55 -5.08 5.70
N VAL A 18 9.55 -4.27 6.76
CA VAL A 18 9.95 -2.85 6.72
C VAL A 18 11.42 -2.74 6.32
N THR A 19 11.70 -1.94 5.29
CA THR A 19 13.05 -1.63 4.78
C THR A 19 13.45 -0.20 5.16
N LYS A 20 14.73 0.16 5.00
CA LYS A 20 15.20 1.54 5.23
C LYS A 20 14.60 2.56 4.24
N THR A 21 14.29 2.10 3.03
CA THR A 21 13.64 2.92 1.99
C THR A 21 12.19 2.51 1.86
N LEU A 22 11.28 3.48 1.92
CA LEU A 22 9.85 3.28 1.77
C LEU A 22 9.34 4.07 0.55
N TYR A 23 8.31 3.55 -0.09
CA TYR A 23 7.57 4.18 -1.18
C TYR A 23 6.21 4.63 -0.67
N ILE A 24 5.78 5.82 -1.07
CA ILE A 24 4.46 6.37 -0.78
C ILE A 24 3.84 6.93 -2.06
N PRO A 25 2.52 7.17 -2.11
CA PRO A 25 1.90 7.83 -3.26
C PRO A 25 2.51 9.20 -3.51
N LYS A 26 2.84 9.49 -4.77
CA LYS A 26 3.43 10.78 -5.17
C LYS A 26 2.57 11.97 -4.74
N ASN A 27 1.25 11.87 -4.92
CA ASN A 27 0.31 12.93 -4.55
C ASN A 27 0.30 13.19 -3.03
N ASP A 28 0.48 12.15 -2.20
CA ASP A 28 0.58 12.33 -0.75
C ASP A 28 1.90 13.01 -0.38
N LEU A 29 3.02 12.66 -1.05
CA LEU A 29 4.30 13.32 -0.85
C LEU A 29 4.23 14.81 -1.18
N GLU A 30 3.58 15.17 -2.29
CA GLU A 30 3.43 16.57 -2.72
C GLU A 30 2.51 17.34 -1.77
N LYS A 31 1.40 16.73 -1.35
CA LYS A 31 0.39 17.38 -0.51
C LYS A 31 0.82 17.56 0.95
N TYR A 32 1.53 16.59 1.51
CA TYR A 32 1.85 16.54 2.94
C TYR A 32 3.35 16.76 3.23
N LYS A 33 4.10 17.28 2.25
CA LYS A 33 5.51 17.62 2.42
C LYS A 33 5.71 18.54 3.62
N ASN A 34 6.72 18.25 4.43
CA ASN A 34 7.08 18.97 5.66
C ASN A 34 5.99 18.96 6.75
N THR A 35 5.05 18.00 6.71
CA THR A 35 4.04 17.82 7.76
C THR A 35 4.19 16.46 8.45
N GLU A 36 3.67 16.34 9.68
CA GLU A 36 3.60 15.05 10.38
C GLU A 36 2.48 14.20 9.74
N VAL A 37 2.84 12.98 9.33
CA VAL A 37 1.90 11.98 8.80
C VAL A 37 2.10 10.65 9.51
N ARG A 38 1.06 9.82 9.53
CA ARG A 38 1.12 8.45 10.01
C ARG A 38 1.20 7.48 8.86
N LEU A 39 2.27 6.70 8.81
CA LEU A 39 2.34 5.53 7.94
C LEU A 39 1.36 4.47 8.48
N MET A 40 0.40 4.05 7.68
CA MET A 40 -0.64 3.11 8.12
C MET A 40 -0.02 1.83 8.71
N HIS A 41 -0.53 1.41 9.86
CA HIS A 41 -0.04 0.26 10.64
C HIS A 41 1.41 0.34 11.15
N LEU A 42 2.06 1.51 11.04
CA LEU A 42 3.48 1.69 11.40
C LEU A 42 3.64 2.83 12.40
N TYR A 43 4.36 3.91 12.06
CA TYR A 43 4.66 5.04 12.97
C TYR A 43 4.32 6.38 12.33
N ASN A 44 4.37 7.43 13.16
CA ASN A 44 4.31 8.81 12.72
C ASN A 44 5.72 9.30 12.33
N LEU A 45 5.77 10.14 11.31
CA LEU A 45 7.00 10.78 10.85
C LEU A 45 6.71 12.16 10.27
N ASN A 46 7.72 13.01 10.27
CA ASN A 46 7.73 14.24 9.47
C ASN A 46 8.11 13.91 8.03
N LEU A 47 7.20 14.17 7.10
CA LEU A 47 7.36 13.78 5.70
C LEU A 47 8.34 14.70 4.97
N LYS A 48 9.56 14.20 4.75
CA LYS A 48 10.66 14.88 4.04
C LYS A 48 11.40 13.85 3.19
N THR A 49 12.32 14.28 2.32
CA THR A 49 13.17 13.35 1.54
C THR A 49 13.92 12.37 2.45
N ASN A 50 14.48 12.89 3.55
CA ASN A 50 14.93 12.11 4.70
C ASN A 50 13.86 12.22 5.78
N ALA A 51 12.91 11.30 5.75
CA ALA A 51 11.82 11.25 6.73
C ALA A 51 12.37 11.08 8.15
N GLU A 52 11.78 11.81 9.10
CA GLU A 52 12.21 11.81 10.50
C GLU A 52 11.11 11.19 11.36
N PHE A 53 11.43 10.11 12.07
CA PHE A 53 10.51 9.49 13.01
C PHE A 53 10.12 10.47 14.11
N THR A 54 8.83 10.48 14.47
CA THR A 54 8.34 11.33 15.57
C THR A 54 7.82 10.52 16.75
N SER A 55 7.00 9.49 16.50
CA SER A 55 6.34 8.70 17.57
C SER A 55 5.66 7.45 17.03
N GLU A 56 5.42 6.46 17.90
CA GLU A 56 4.66 5.25 17.57
C GLU A 56 3.14 5.41 17.79
N GLU A 57 2.76 6.33 18.69
CA GLU A 57 1.40 6.62 19.14
C GLU A 57 0.42 6.77 17.97
N ASN A 58 -0.82 6.30 18.11
CA ASN A 58 -1.83 6.50 17.07
C ASN A 58 -2.42 7.91 17.15
N LYS A 59 -1.65 8.90 16.69
CA LYS A 59 -2.06 10.31 16.63
C LYS A 59 -3.16 10.53 15.60
N ASN A 60 -3.98 11.56 15.82
CA ASN A 60 -4.97 12.02 14.87
C ASN A 60 -4.33 12.93 13.80
N VAL A 61 -3.42 12.35 13.00
CA VAL A 61 -2.75 13.01 11.86
C VAL A 61 -3.12 12.28 10.57
N GLN A 62 -2.77 12.88 9.43
CA GLN A 62 -3.04 12.28 8.12
C GLN A 62 -2.41 10.88 8.01
N LYS A 63 -3.23 9.87 7.71
CA LYS A 63 -2.78 8.49 7.50
C LYS A 63 -2.50 8.25 6.02
N ILE A 64 -1.34 7.68 5.70
CA ILE A 64 -0.96 7.38 4.32
C ILE A 64 -0.51 5.92 4.16
N GLN A 65 -0.85 5.31 3.02
CA GLN A 65 -0.35 3.98 2.65
C GLN A 65 1.11 4.08 2.21
N TRP A 66 1.83 2.99 2.37
CA TRP A 66 3.24 2.90 2.06
C TRP A 66 3.61 1.48 1.66
N LEU A 67 4.77 1.33 1.01
CA LEU A 67 5.36 0.05 0.64
C LEU A 67 6.84 0.03 0.99
N PRO A 68 7.37 -1.09 1.49
CA PRO A 68 8.81 -1.26 1.56
C PRO A 68 9.43 -1.40 0.15
N SER A 69 10.75 -1.28 0.05
CA SER A 69 11.47 -1.34 -1.22
C SER A 69 11.45 -2.72 -1.86
N ASN A 70 11.20 -3.78 -1.08
CA ASN A 70 10.90 -5.10 -1.58
C ASN A 70 9.40 -5.20 -1.95
N ASN A 71 9.10 -4.82 -3.20
CA ASN A 71 7.75 -4.77 -3.74
C ASN A 71 7.66 -5.53 -5.08
N ILE A 72 6.45 -5.55 -5.66
CA ILE A 72 6.18 -6.12 -6.98
C ILE A 72 5.46 -5.11 -7.85
N LYS A 73 5.71 -5.13 -9.17
CA LYS A 73 4.94 -4.32 -10.12
C LYS A 73 3.49 -4.77 -10.16
N THR A 74 2.58 -3.80 -10.18
CA THR A 74 1.14 -4.04 -10.30
C THR A 74 0.54 -3.14 -11.37
N GLU A 75 -0.46 -3.65 -12.07
CA GLU A 75 -1.29 -2.89 -12.99
C GLU A 75 -2.76 -3.07 -12.60
N VAL A 76 -3.54 -2.00 -12.73
CA VAL A 76 -4.98 -2.04 -12.51
C VAL A 76 -5.69 -1.55 -13.78
N LEU A 77 -6.50 -2.42 -14.39
CA LEU A 77 -7.41 -2.07 -15.47
C LEU A 77 -8.63 -1.37 -14.89
N MET A 78 -8.82 -0.11 -15.27
CA MET A 78 -9.91 0.75 -14.84
C MET A 78 -11.15 0.57 -15.75
N PRO A 79 -12.37 0.89 -15.29
CA PRO A 79 -13.60 0.72 -16.08
C PRO A 79 -13.63 1.52 -17.38
N ASN A 80 -12.89 2.64 -17.44
CA ASN A 80 -12.74 3.47 -18.64
C ASN A 80 -11.68 2.92 -19.63
N GLY A 81 -11.18 1.70 -19.41
CA GLY A 81 -10.15 1.06 -20.25
C GLY A 81 -8.72 1.51 -19.98
N GLN A 82 -8.49 2.47 -19.07
CA GLN A 82 -7.14 2.91 -18.73
C GLN A 82 -6.42 1.90 -17.82
N ILE A 83 -5.08 1.84 -17.92
CA ILE A 83 -4.24 1.03 -17.04
C ILE A 83 -3.48 1.94 -16.07
N VAL A 84 -3.74 1.77 -14.78
CA VAL A 84 -2.98 2.43 -13.71
C VAL A 84 -1.81 1.52 -13.32
N LYS A 85 -0.59 2.03 -13.44
CA LYS A 85 0.64 1.31 -13.09
C LYS A 85 1.11 1.71 -11.69
N GLY A 86 1.59 0.74 -10.93
CA GLY A 86 2.08 0.98 -9.58
C GLY A 86 2.92 -0.16 -9.01
N LEU A 87 3.10 -0.12 -7.70
CA LEU A 87 3.78 -1.12 -6.91
C LEU A 87 2.79 -1.71 -5.90
N GLY A 88 3.01 -2.96 -5.51
CA GLY A 88 2.26 -3.63 -4.46
C GLY A 88 3.14 -4.43 -3.52
N GLU A 89 2.59 -4.82 -2.37
CA GLU A 89 3.30 -5.65 -1.39
C GLU A 89 3.68 -7.02 -1.98
N LEU A 90 4.84 -7.57 -1.61
CA LEU A 90 5.24 -8.92 -2.03
C LEU A 90 4.24 -10.01 -1.61
N HIS A 91 3.46 -9.78 -0.55
CA HIS A 91 2.42 -10.70 -0.12
C HIS A 91 1.36 -10.97 -1.21
N LEU A 92 1.17 -10.03 -2.15
CA LEU A 92 0.25 -10.20 -3.29
C LEU A 92 0.62 -11.41 -4.16
N LYS A 93 1.89 -11.83 -4.20
CA LYS A 93 2.33 -13.05 -4.91
C LYS A 93 1.64 -14.32 -4.39
N LYS A 94 1.08 -14.31 -3.18
CA LYS A 94 0.35 -15.45 -2.59
C LYS A 94 -1.11 -15.52 -3.01
N LEU A 95 -1.64 -14.49 -3.68
CA LEU A 95 -3.02 -14.48 -4.15
C LEU A 95 -3.25 -15.53 -5.25
N LYS A 96 -4.45 -16.12 -5.21
CA LYS A 96 -5.00 -16.95 -6.27
C LYS A 96 -5.66 -16.07 -7.32
N LEU A 97 -5.63 -16.49 -8.59
CA LEU A 97 -6.39 -15.82 -9.66
C LEU A 97 -7.88 -15.73 -9.29
N GLY A 98 -8.54 -14.66 -9.71
CA GLY A 98 -9.93 -14.35 -9.37
C GLY A 98 -10.14 -13.84 -7.93
N LYS A 99 -9.08 -13.74 -7.12
CA LYS A 99 -9.23 -13.25 -5.73
C LYS A 99 -9.43 -11.74 -5.71
N THR A 100 -10.55 -11.31 -5.12
CA THR A 100 -10.81 -9.91 -4.77
C THR A 100 -10.15 -9.53 -3.45
N ILE A 101 -9.50 -8.37 -3.46
CA ILE A 101 -8.87 -7.71 -2.31
C ILE A 101 -9.17 -6.21 -2.33
N GLN A 102 -8.85 -5.53 -1.24
CA GLN A 102 -8.87 -4.08 -1.17
C GLN A 102 -7.43 -3.55 -1.18
N PHE A 103 -7.13 -2.64 -2.11
CA PHE A 103 -5.97 -1.77 -2.00
C PHE A 103 -6.34 -0.57 -1.13
N GLU A 104 -5.70 -0.44 0.03
CA GLU A 104 -5.96 0.63 0.99
C GLU A 104 -5.82 2.01 0.31
N ARG A 105 -6.84 2.87 0.51
CA ARG A 105 -6.94 4.20 -0.10
C ARG A 105 -6.90 4.24 -1.64
N PHE A 106 -7.20 3.11 -2.30
CA PHE A 106 -7.31 3.02 -3.76
C PHE A 106 -8.65 2.42 -4.19
N GLY A 107 -9.01 1.25 -3.65
CA GLY A 107 -10.28 0.59 -3.95
C GLY A 107 -10.20 -0.93 -3.98
N PHE A 108 -11.33 -1.57 -4.26
CA PHE A 108 -11.45 -3.01 -4.44
C PHE A 108 -11.03 -3.44 -5.84
N VAL A 109 -10.24 -4.51 -5.90
CA VAL A 109 -9.66 -5.03 -7.13
C VAL A 109 -9.67 -6.56 -7.14
N THR A 110 -9.79 -7.15 -8.32
CA THR A 110 -9.72 -8.61 -8.52
C THR A 110 -8.46 -8.97 -9.29
N LEU A 111 -7.69 -9.96 -8.81
CA LEU A 111 -6.51 -10.44 -9.52
C LEU A 111 -6.92 -11.16 -10.81
N ASP A 112 -6.60 -10.57 -11.96
CA ASP A 112 -6.99 -11.03 -13.29
C ASP A 112 -5.86 -11.82 -13.97
N LYS A 113 -4.62 -11.32 -13.88
CA LYS A 113 -3.43 -11.97 -14.47
C LYS A 113 -2.28 -12.03 -13.48
N LYS A 114 -1.57 -13.17 -13.46
CA LYS A 114 -0.40 -13.41 -12.61
C LYS A 114 0.81 -13.80 -13.46
N GLU A 115 1.78 -12.88 -13.56
CA GLU A 115 3.04 -13.08 -14.27
C GLU A 115 4.21 -13.09 -13.28
N THR A 116 5.38 -13.60 -13.68
CA THR A 116 6.54 -13.78 -12.79
C THR A 116 6.95 -12.48 -12.07
N ASN A 117 6.90 -11.35 -12.79
CA ASN A 117 7.39 -10.05 -12.30
C ASN A 117 6.29 -8.98 -12.16
N LYS A 118 5.01 -9.33 -12.42
CA LYS A 118 3.89 -8.38 -12.46
C LYS A 118 2.57 -9.05 -12.14
N LEU A 119 1.68 -8.33 -11.45
CA LEU A 119 0.29 -8.74 -11.25
C LEU A 119 -0.64 -7.72 -11.89
N THR A 120 -1.65 -8.20 -12.62
CA THR A 120 -2.67 -7.33 -13.23
C THR A 120 -3.99 -7.57 -12.54
N PHE A 121 -4.66 -6.50 -12.16
CA PHE A 121 -5.94 -6.52 -11.48
C PHE A 121 -7.00 -5.79 -12.31
N ALA A 122 -8.25 -6.21 -12.18
CA ALA A 122 -9.41 -5.43 -12.64
C ALA A 122 -9.95 -4.60 -11.47
N PHE A 123 -10.22 -3.31 -11.70
CA PHE A 123 -10.85 -2.43 -10.72
C PHE A 123 -12.34 -2.75 -10.58
N LEU A 124 -12.86 -2.67 -9.34
CA LEU A 124 -14.28 -2.85 -9.04
C LEU A 124 -14.93 -1.51 -8.66
N HIS A 125 -14.66 -1.01 -7.46
CA HIS A 125 -15.15 0.26 -6.90
C HIS A 125 -14.22 0.73 -5.77
N ALA A 126 -14.27 2.01 -5.42
CA ALA A 126 -13.46 2.61 -4.34
C ALA A 126 -14.33 3.03 -3.16
#